data_AF-A0A7H4M0C9-F1
#
_entry.id   AF-A0A7H4M0C9-F1
#
_cell.length_a   1.000
_cell.length_b   1.000
_cell.length_c   1.000
_cell.angle_alpha   90.00
_cell.angle_beta   90.00
_cell.angle_gamma   90.00
#
_symmetry.space_group_name_H-M   'P 1'
#
loop_
_entity.id
_entity.type
_entity.pdbx_description
1 polymer ?
#
loop_
_entity_poly.entity_id
_entity_poly.type
_entity_poly.pdbx_seq_one_letter_code
_entity_poly.pdbx_strand_id
1 'polypeptide(L)'
;MNTLRIGLVSISDRASSGVYQDKGIPALEAWLARALSTPFELQTRLIPDEQVIIEQTLCELVDEMGCHLVLTTGGTARPAVMLPRMRRWRLPIG
;
A
#
# COMPACT_ATOMS: atom_id res chain seq x y z
N MET A 1 7.48 23.03 -2.02
CA MET A 1 6.81 22.20 -3.05
C MET A 1 6.39 20.91 -2.37
N ASN A 2 5.10 20.57 -2.35
CA ASN A 2 4.63 19.30 -1.78
C ASN A 2 4.90 18.19 -2.80
N THR A 3 5.95 17.40 -2.58
CA THR A 3 6.20 16.19 -3.37
C THR A 3 5.08 15.20 -3.13
N LEU A 4 4.47 14.69 -4.20
CA LEU A 4 3.42 13.68 -4.10
C LEU A 4 4.03 12.37 -3.60
N ARG A 5 3.61 11.88 -2.44
CA ARG A 5 4.07 10.58 -1.91
C ARG A 5 3.01 9.52 -2.13
N ILE A 6 3.41 8.40 -2.72
CA ILE A 6 2.53 7.29 -3.04
C ILE A 6 3.07 6.01 -2.41
N GLY A 7 2.27 5.38 -1.56
CA GLY A 7 2.55 4.06 -0.99
C GLY A 7 2.11 2.96 -1.94
N LEU A 8 2.96 1.96 -2.17
CA LEU A 8 2.64 0.74 -2.90
C LEU A 8 2.82 -0.45 -1.95
N VAL A 9 1.76 -1.23 -1.76
CA VAL A 9 1.77 -2.37 -0.83
C VAL A 9 1.45 -3.63 -1.59
N SER A 10 2.42 -4.54 -1.71
CA SER A 10 2.17 -5.89 -2.21
C SER A 10 1.87 -6.82 -1.05
N ILE A 11 0.70 -7.46 -1.11
CA ILE A 11 0.20 -8.41 -0.11
C ILE A 11 0.29 -9.80 -0.72
N SER A 12 1.25 -10.59 -0.26
CA SER A 12 1.49 -11.93 -0.79
C SER A 12 2.33 -12.76 0.16
N ASP A 13 1.74 -13.79 0.76
CA ASP A 13 2.47 -14.75 1.60
C ASP A 13 3.66 -15.39 0.87
N ARG A 14 3.50 -15.62 -0.45
CA ARG A 14 4.50 -16.26 -1.30
C ARG A 14 5.63 -15.32 -1.72
N ALA A 15 5.35 -14.04 -1.94
CA ALA A 15 6.41 -13.08 -2.25
C ALA A 15 7.10 -12.58 -0.97
N SER A 16 6.34 -12.37 0.12
CA SER A 16 6.89 -12.00 1.42
C SER A 16 7.80 -13.08 2.02
N SER A 17 7.56 -14.36 1.71
CA SER A 17 8.46 -15.46 2.10
C SER A 17 9.70 -15.60 1.21
N GLY A 18 9.87 -14.72 0.21
CA GLY A 18 11.00 -14.75 -0.72
C GLY A 18 10.94 -15.88 -1.77
N VAL A 19 9.85 -16.64 -1.81
CA VAL A 19 9.66 -17.78 -2.73
C VAL A 19 9.33 -17.31 -4.15
N TYR A 20 8.81 -16.09 -4.30
CA TYR A 20 8.46 -15.51 -5.60
C TYR A 20 8.89 -14.04 -5.68
N GLN A 21 9.47 -13.62 -6.81
CA GLN A 21 9.71 -12.20 -7.07
C GLN A 21 8.37 -11.47 -7.19
N ASP A 22 8.18 -10.44 -6.38
CA ASP A 22 7.00 -9.59 -6.49
C ASP A 22 6.95 -8.93 -7.87
N LYS A 23 5.88 -9.19 -8.61
CA LYS A 23 5.59 -8.54 -9.90
C LYS A 23 4.56 -7.43 -9.74
N GLY A 24 3.91 -7.33 -8.58
CA GLY A 24 2.87 -6.35 -8.30
C GLY A 24 3.43 -4.94 -8.21
N ILE A 25 4.44 -4.73 -7.36
CA ILE A 25 5.09 -3.41 -7.22
C ILE A 25 5.67 -2.92 -8.56
N PRO A 26 6.51 -3.67 -9.29
CA PRO A 26 7.06 -3.19 -10.56
C PRO A 26 6.00 -2.83 -11.61
N ALA A 27 4.87 -3.56 -11.64
CA ALA A 27 3.77 -3.25 -12.55
C ALA A 27 3.06 -1.95 -12.18
N LEU A 28 2.84 -1.70 -10.88
CA LEU A 28 2.23 -0.46 -10.39
C LEU A 28 3.17 0.74 -10.57
N GLU A 29 4.46 0.58 -10.31
CA GLU A 29 5.45 1.62 -10.57
C GLU A 29 5.47 2.02 -12.05
N ALA A 30 5.51 1.04 -12.95
CA ALA A 30 5.47 1.29 -14.40
C ALA A 30 4.15 1.94 -14.83
N TRP A 31 3.04 1.57 -14.22
CA TRP A 31 1.75 2.22 -14.50
C TRP A 31 1.73 3.67 -14.00
N LEU A 32 2.18 3.93 -12.78
CA LEU A 32 2.27 5.28 -12.21
C LEU A 32 3.19 6.19 -13.01
N ALA A 33 4.35 5.67 -13.44
CA ALA A 33 5.28 6.41 -14.29
C ALA A 33 4.68 6.82 -15.63
N ARG A 34 3.69 6.07 -16.15
CA ARG A 34 2.95 6.43 -17.37
C ARG A 34 1.74 7.31 -17.10
N ALA A 35 1.07 7.12 -15.97
CA ALA A 35 -0.17 7.81 -15.63
C ALA A 35 0.07 9.21 -15.06
N LEU A 36 1.17 9.41 -14.34
CA LEU A 36 1.51 10.66 -13.66
C LEU A 36 2.73 11.30 -14.33
N SER A 37 2.57 12.55 -14.76
CA SER A 37 3.66 13.39 -15.28
C SER A 37 4.32 14.26 -14.20
N THR A 38 3.77 14.26 -12.99
CA THR A 38 4.27 15.04 -11.85
C THR A 38 5.34 14.27 -11.09
N PRO A 39 6.37 14.94 -10.52
CA PRO A 39 7.32 14.29 -9.64
C PRO A 39 6.63 13.70 -8.40
N PHE A 40 6.87 12.42 -8.13
CA PHE A 40 6.35 11.72 -6.97
C PHE A 40 7.44 10.84 -6.34
N GLU A 41 7.29 10.58 -5.04
CA GLU A 41 8.10 9.64 -4.26
C GLU A 41 7.28 8.37 -4.00
N LEU A 42 7.93 7.22 -4.14
CA LEU A 42 7.31 5.93 -3.90
C LEU A 42 7.76 5.33 -2.57
N GLN A 43 6.82 4.74 -1.85
CA GLN A 43 7.06 3.98 -0.63
C GLN A 43 6.52 2.56 -0.82
N THR A 44 7.40 1.62 -1.09
CA THR A 44 7.02 0.23 -1.38
C THR A 44 7.07 -0.63 -0.10
N ARG A 45 6.09 -1.51 0.08
CA ARG A 45 6.03 -2.50 1.17
C ARG A 45 5.58 -3.84 0.61
N LEU A 46 6.25 -4.90 1.03
CA LEU A 46 5.85 -6.28 0.72
C LEU A 46 5.55 -6.97 2.04
N ILE A 47 4.32 -7.41 2.21
CA ILE A 47 3.80 -7.95 3.48
C ILE A 47 3.01 -9.24 3.24
N PRO A 48 2.89 -10.12 4.26
CA PRO A 48 1.98 -11.25 4.21
C PRO A 48 0.50 -10.81 4.25
N ASP A 49 -0.43 -11.72 3.91
CA ASP A 49 -1.88 -11.50 3.96
C ASP A 49 -2.42 -11.62 5.40
N GLU A 50 -1.85 -10.80 6.28
CA GLU A 50 -2.22 -10.73 7.70
C GLU A 50 -2.84 -9.38 8.00
N GLN A 51 -4.10 -9.40 8.45
CA GLN A 51 -4.87 -8.17 8.70
C GLN A 51 -4.15 -7.17 9.60
N VAL A 52 -3.54 -7.64 10.70
CA VAL A 52 -2.83 -6.77 11.66
C VAL A 52 -1.63 -6.09 10.99
N ILE A 53 -0.88 -6.83 10.17
CA ILE A 53 0.30 -6.30 9.46
C ILE A 53 -0.13 -5.31 8.38
N ILE A 54 -1.22 -5.60 7.65
CA ILE A 54 -1.78 -4.70 6.65
C ILE A 54 -2.20 -3.38 7.31
N GLU A 55 -2.97 -3.44 8.41
CA GLU A 55 -3.43 -2.24 9.13
C GLU A 55 -2.26 -1.40 9.65
N GLN A 56 -1.24 -2.03 10.26
CA GLN A 56 -0.04 -1.34 10.73
C GLN A 56 0.71 -0.66 9.59
N THR A 57 0.95 -1.39 8.50
CA THR A 57 1.65 -0.87 7.32
C THR A 57 0.92 0.32 6.71
N LEU A 58 -0.41 0.25 6.61
CA LEU A 58 -1.21 1.35 6.07
C LEU A 58 -1.15 2.58 7.00
N CYS A 59 -1.23 2.39 8.31
CA CYS A 59 -1.09 3.48 9.28
C CYS A 59 0.30 4.14 9.18
N GLU A 60 1.39 3.36 9.15
CA GLU A 60 2.75 3.89 8.98
C GLU A 60 2.91 4.69 7.68
N LEU A 61 2.37 4.18 6.56
CA LEU A 61 2.45 4.87 5.27
C LEU A 61 1.72 6.22 5.26
N VAL A 62 0.59 6.31 5.95
CA VAL A 62 -0.22 7.55 5.99
C VAL A 62 0.28 8.51 7.08
N ASP A 63 0.42 8.03 8.31
CA ASP A 63 0.70 8.86 9.48
C ASP A 63 2.18 9.23 9.59
N GLU A 64 3.10 8.31 9.28
CA GLU A 64 4.54 8.56 9.42
C GLU A 64 5.16 9.02 8.11
N MET A 65 4.87 8.33 7.01
CA MET A 65 5.45 8.64 5.71
C MET A 65 4.71 9.78 4.98
N GLY A 66 3.51 10.15 5.43
CA GLY A 66 2.71 11.21 4.82
C GLY A 66 2.33 10.89 3.36
N CYS A 67 2.05 9.62 3.06
CA CYS A 67 1.59 9.21 1.73
C CYS A 67 0.20 9.80 1.45
N HIS A 68 0.06 10.41 0.29
CA HIS A 68 -1.18 11.01 -0.17
C HIS A 68 -2.10 9.98 -0.83
N LEU A 69 -1.51 8.91 -1.37
CA LEU A 69 -2.19 7.80 -2.01
C LEU A 69 -1.49 6.52 -1.57
N VAL A 70 -2.25 5.48 -1.23
CA VAL A 70 -1.71 4.14 -0.98
C VAL A 70 -2.47 3.15 -1.86
N LEU A 71 -1.73 2.33 -2.62
CA LEU A 71 -2.26 1.32 -3.54
C LEU A 71 -1.81 -0.05 -3.06
N THR A 72 -2.74 -0.99 -2.94
CA THR A 72 -2.45 -2.38 -2.56
C THR A 72 -2.58 -3.30 -3.78
N THR A 73 -1.77 -4.36 -3.85
CA THR A 73 -1.83 -5.40 -4.90
C THR A 73 -1.58 -6.78 -4.29
N GLY A 74 -2.23 -7.81 -4.80
CA GLY A 74 -2.16 -9.16 -4.22
C GLY A 74 -3.11 -9.38 -3.04
N GLY A 75 -3.33 -10.66 -2.70
CA GLY A 75 -4.35 -11.12 -1.75
C GLY A 75 -5.78 -11.04 -2.31
N THR A 76 -6.69 -11.79 -1.70
CA THR A 76 -8.16 -11.62 -1.90
C THR A 76 -8.72 -10.39 -1.16
N ALA A 77 -7.83 -9.51 -0.68
CA ALA A 77 -8.17 -8.30 0.02
C ALA A 77 -8.79 -7.30 -0.97
N ARG A 78 -10.09 -7.05 -0.79
CA ARG A 78 -10.86 -6.03 -1.51
C ARG A 78 -10.08 -4.70 -1.47
N PRO A 79 -9.99 -3.95 -2.58
CA PRO A 79 -9.17 -2.74 -2.64
C PRO A 79 -9.60 -1.76 -1.53
N ALA A 80 -8.77 -1.62 -0.50
CA ALA A 80 -9.00 -0.71 0.59
C ALA A 80 -8.33 0.62 0.24
N VAL A 81 -9.10 1.54 -0.34
CA VAL A 81 -8.69 2.94 -0.43
C VAL A 81 -8.85 3.55 0.96
N MET A 82 -7.76 3.62 1.71
CA MET A 82 -7.75 4.32 3.00
C MET A 82 -7.47 5.81 2.73
N LEU A 83 -8.48 6.66 2.94
CA LEU A 83 -8.28 8.11 2.98
C LEU A 83 -7.67 8.51 4.34
N PRO A 84 -6.84 9.58 4.43
CA PRO A 84 -6.12 10.00 5.65
C PRO A 84 -7.00 10.39 6.87
N ARG A 85 -8.31 10.15 6.81
CA ARG A 85 -9.29 10.54 7.83
C ARG A 85 -10.04 9.38 8.48
N MET A 86 -9.50 8.16 8.41
CA MET A 86 -10.15 6.97 9.00
C MET A 86 -9.57 6.59 10.37
N ARG A 87 -9.70 7.46 11.38
CA ARG A 87 -9.52 7.09 12.79
C ARG A 87 -10.75 6.33 13.35
N ARG A 88 -11.24 5.27 12.71
CA ARG A 88 -12.16 4.31 13.36
C ARG A 88 -12.39 3.04 12.52
N TRP A 89 -11.47 2.08 12.58
CA TRP A 89 -11.74 0.69 12.18
C TRP A 89 -12.11 -0.17 13.39
N ARG A 90 -13.22 0.19 14.04
CA ARG A 90 -13.88 -0.72 14.97
C ARG A 90 -15.24 -1.04 14.37
N LEU A 91 -15.26 -2.06 13.52
CA LEU A 91 -16.52 -2.77 13.24
C LEU A 91 -16.98 -3.35 14.59
N PRO A 92 -18.21 -3.06 15.04
CA PRO A 92 -18.78 -3.78 16.16
C PRO A 92 -19.05 -5.21 15.69
N ILE A 93 -18.11 -6.10 15.97
CA ILE A 93 -18.38 -7.52 16.05
C ILE A 93 -18.87 -7.80 17.47
N GLY A 94 -20.15 -8.15 17.58
CA GLY A 94 -20.75 -8.85 18.73
C GLY A 94 -20.82 -8.07 20.03
#